data_AF-A0ABD7RXB6-F1
#
_entry.id   AF-A0ABD7RXB6-F1
#
_cell.length_a   1.000
_cell.length_b   1.000
_cell.length_c   1.000
_cell.angle_alpha   90.00
_cell.angle_beta   90.00
_cell.angle_gamma   90.00
#
_symmetry.space_group_name_H-M   'P 1'
#
loop_
_entity.id
_entity.type
_entity.pdbx_description
1 polymer ?
#
loop_
_entity_poly.entity_id
_entity_poly.type
_entity_poly.pdbx_seq_one_letter_code
_entity_poly.pdbx_strand_id
1 'polypeptide(L)'
;MQATLYAGLRNPARDMEIFQATAGKTVAEVAADFSLSPSTIRAAVKRIEDLSVYNLQLVGGGKALVIGPVAAKSFRRAALGAYRHFCGTFRNLELTTWAVTDGETTISITDLRDLDGGFASVTEDDS
;
A
#
# COMPACT_ATOMS: atom_id res chain seq x y z
N MET A 1 -0.01 18.33 4.88
CA MET A 1 0.56 16.97 5.05
C MET A 1 -0.50 15.99 4.57
N GLN A 2 -0.35 15.38 3.39
CA GLN A 2 -1.29 14.34 2.94
C GLN A 2 -1.03 13.07 3.75
N ALA A 3 -2.09 12.43 4.25
CA ALA A 3 -1.98 11.19 5.01
C ALA A 3 -1.46 10.07 4.10
N THR A 4 -0.33 9.45 4.45
CA THR A 4 0.20 8.29 3.73
C THR A 4 -0.82 7.16 3.79
N LEU A 5 -1.26 6.69 2.63
CA LEU A 5 -2.22 5.59 2.57
C LEU A 5 -1.47 4.27 2.74
N TYR A 6 -1.88 3.44 3.69
CA TYR A 6 -1.28 2.12 3.92
C TYR A 6 -2.11 1.04 3.25
N ALA A 7 -1.65 0.55 2.10
CA ALA A 7 -2.37 -0.43 1.30
C ALA A 7 -2.00 -1.86 1.67
N GLY A 8 -2.98 -2.67 2.09
CA GLY A 8 -2.80 -4.09 2.40
C GLY A 8 -2.33 -4.39 3.83
N LEU A 9 -2.21 -3.39 4.69
CA LEU A 9 -1.99 -3.57 6.13
C LEU A 9 -3.32 -3.56 6.87
N ARG A 10 -3.53 -4.57 7.70
CA ARG A 10 -4.76 -4.71 8.49
C ARG A 10 -4.83 -3.71 9.64
N ASN A 11 -3.68 -3.30 10.18
CA ASN A 11 -3.59 -2.26 11.21
C ASN A 11 -2.21 -1.57 11.15
N PRO A 12 -2.02 -0.59 10.24
CA PRO A 12 -0.73 0.07 10.03
C PRO A 12 -0.26 0.87 11.25
N ALA A 13 -1.19 1.46 12.01
CA ALA A 13 -0.86 2.20 13.22
C ALA A 13 -0.19 1.30 14.27
N ARG A 14 -0.77 0.11 14.52
CA ARG A 14 -0.21 -0.85 15.48
C ARG A 14 1.15 -1.38 15.06
N ASP A 15 1.31 -1.74 13.78
CA ASP A 15 2.59 -2.24 13.27
C ASP A 15 3.68 -1.16 13.33
N MET A 16 3.32 0.11 13.06
CA MET A 16 4.23 1.26 13.20
C MET A 16 4.61 1.54 14.66
N GLU A 17 3.66 1.45 15.60
CA GLU A 17 3.93 1.56 17.04
C GLU A 17 4.91 0.48 17.52
N ILE A 18 4.71 -0.77 17.07
CA ILE A 18 5.62 -1.88 17.36
C ILE A 18 7.01 -1.60 16.80
N PHE A 19 7.10 -1.15 15.54
CA PHE A 19 8.37 -0.81 14.89
C PHE A 19 9.11 0.31 15.63
N GLN A 20 8.41 1.37 16.03
CA GLN A 20 8.98 2.46 16.83
C GLN A 20 9.42 1.98 18.22
N ALA A 21 8.65 1.11 18.88
CA ALA A 21 9.01 0.54 20.17
C ALA A 21 10.29 -0.30 20.07
N THR A 22 10.50 -1.03 18.96
CA THR A 22 11.74 -1.79 18.73
C THR A 22 12.98 -0.95 18.44
N ALA A 23 12.84 0.35 18.19
CA ALA A 23 13.99 1.25 18.01
C ALA A 23 14.74 1.55 19.33
N GLY A 24 14.07 1.42 20.48
CA GLY A 24 14.64 1.70 21.80
C GLY A 24 14.61 0.52 22.78
N LYS A 25 13.97 -0.59 22.41
CA LYS A 25 13.79 -1.79 23.25
C LYS A 25 14.07 -3.05 22.46
N THR A 26 14.41 -4.13 23.16
CA THR A 26 14.53 -5.45 22.54
C THR A 26 13.16 -6.02 22.18
N VAL A 27 13.13 -6.92 21.19
CA VAL A 27 11.91 -7.62 20.75
C VAL A 27 11.19 -8.32 21.92
N ALA A 28 11.92 -8.82 22.92
CA ALA A 28 11.35 -9.48 24.09
C ALA A 28 10.61 -8.50 25.02
N GLU A 29 11.14 -7.30 25.21
CA GLU A 29 10.51 -6.25 26.01
C GLU A 29 9.26 -5.71 25.31
N VAL A 30 9.34 -5.46 24.00
CA VAL A 30 8.18 -5.04 23.20
C VAL A 30 7.10 -6.13 23.18
N ALA A 31 7.48 -7.41 23.11
CA ALA A 31 6.54 -8.52 23.21
C ALA A 31 5.79 -8.53 24.55
N ALA A 32 6.48 -8.24 25.66
CA ALA A 32 5.88 -8.13 26.99
C ALA A 32 4.91 -6.92 27.07
N ASP A 33 5.34 -5.74 26.59
CA ASP A 33 4.54 -4.51 26.61
C ASP A 33 3.23 -4.65 25.82
N PHE A 34 3.30 -5.29 24.65
CA PHE A 34 2.14 -5.49 23.77
C PHE A 34 1.36 -6.78 24.07
N SER A 35 1.81 -7.59 25.04
CA SER A 35 1.25 -8.92 25.33
C SER A 35 1.13 -9.81 24.08
N LEU A 36 2.16 -9.76 23.22
CA LEU A 36 2.24 -10.50 21.96
C LEU A 36 3.41 -11.48 22.00
N SER A 37 3.39 -12.49 21.12
CA SER A 37 4.56 -13.34 20.97
C SER A 37 5.71 -12.60 20.27
N PRO A 38 6.97 -12.91 20.59
CA PRO A 38 8.12 -12.34 19.88
C PRO A 38 8.09 -12.57 18.37
N SER A 39 7.50 -13.69 17.92
CA SER A 39 7.33 -13.96 16.48
C SER A 39 6.33 -13.00 15.83
N THR A 40 5.26 -12.61 16.52
CA THR A 40 4.32 -11.60 16.04
C THR A 40 4.97 -10.21 15.96
N ILE A 41 5.80 -9.84 16.93
CA ILE A 41 6.56 -8.59 16.90
C ILE A 41 7.51 -8.56 15.70
N ARG A 42 8.33 -9.60 15.50
CA ARG A 42 9.21 -9.71 14.32
C ARG A 42 8.44 -9.64 13.01
N ALA A 43 7.28 -10.29 12.93
CA ALA A 43 6.44 -10.24 11.75
C ALA A 43 5.87 -8.82 11.51
N ALA A 44 5.52 -8.07 12.56
CA ALA A 44 5.07 -6.69 12.45
C ALA A 44 6.19 -5.75 11.98
N VAL A 45 7.38 -5.87 12.58
CA VAL A 45 8.57 -5.12 12.18
C VAL A 45 8.88 -5.39 10.70
N LYS A 46 8.98 -6.67 10.32
CA LYS A 46 9.23 -7.05 8.93
C LYS A 46 8.17 -6.53 7.97
N ARG A 47 6.89 -6.52 8.39
CA ARG A 47 5.82 -5.94 7.56
C ARG A 47 6.01 -4.45 7.30
N ILE A 48 6.54 -3.68 8.26
CA ILE A 48 6.84 -2.25 8.07
C ILE A 48 8.11 -2.07 7.23
N GLU A 49 9.15 -2.89 7.47
CA GLU A 49 10.40 -2.86 6.69
C GLU A 49 10.18 -3.22 5.22
N ASP A 50 9.31 -4.19 4.93
CA ASP A 50 8.95 -4.59 3.57
C ASP A 50 8.05 -3.56 2.86
N LEU A 51 7.65 -2.46 3.52
CA LEU A 51 6.87 -1.40 2.87
C LEU A 51 7.77 -0.41 2.14
N SER A 52 7.44 -0.21 0.88
CA SER A 52 7.95 0.89 0.08
C SER A 52 6.88 1.97 -0.04
N VAL A 53 7.30 3.24 -0.01
CA VAL A 53 6.41 4.38 -0.22
C VAL A 53 6.43 4.74 -1.70
N TYR A 54 5.28 4.57 -2.35
CA TYR A 54 5.08 4.88 -3.77
C TYR A 54 4.31 6.20 -3.90
N ASN A 55 4.87 7.16 -4.61
CA ASN A 55 4.21 8.44 -4.87
C ASN A 55 3.31 8.30 -6.10
N LEU A 56 2.03 7.99 -5.87
CA LEU A 56 1.12 7.68 -6.96
C LEU A 56 0.52 8.93 -7.59
N GLN A 57 0.39 8.87 -8.91
CA GLN A 57 -0.27 9.85 -9.75
C GLN A 57 -1.23 9.13 -10.68
N LEU A 58 -2.38 9.75 -10.91
CA LEU A 58 -3.37 9.29 -11.85
C LEU A 58 -3.22 10.10 -13.14
N VAL A 59 -2.92 9.44 -14.25
CA VAL A 59 -2.75 10.05 -15.56
C VAL A 59 -3.82 9.58 -16.52
N GLY A 60 -4.44 10.48 -17.28
CA GLY A 60 -5.44 10.12 -18.28
C GLY A 60 -6.08 11.32 -18.96
N GLY A 61 -6.47 11.16 -20.23
CA GLY A 61 -7.15 12.21 -21.00
C GLY A 61 -6.37 13.54 -21.09
N GLY A 62 -5.03 13.49 -21.04
CA GLY A 62 -4.17 14.68 -21.02
C GLY A 62 -4.09 15.42 -19.68
N LYS A 63 -4.62 14.84 -18.60
CA LYS A 63 -4.53 15.40 -17.23
C LYS A 63 -3.76 14.44 -16.31
N ALA A 64 -3.01 15.02 -15.38
CA ALA A 64 -2.36 14.31 -14.29
C ALA A 64 -2.92 14.81 -12.95
N LEU A 65 -3.36 13.88 -12.11
CA LEU A 65 -3.90 14.15 -10.78
C LEU A 65 -3.03 13.45 -9.74
N VAL A 66 -2.46 14.21 -8.81
CA VAL A 66 -1.62 13.65 -7.76
C VAL A 66 -2.50 12.95 -6.73
N ILE A 67 -2.31 11.64 -6.55
CA ILE A 67 -3.00 10.87 -5.50
C ILE A 67 -2.26 11.09 -4.17
N GLY A 68 -0.93 10.97 -4.19
CA GLY A 68 -0.07 11.15 -3.02
C GLY A 68 0.70 9.88 -2.64
N PRO A 69 1.40 9.90 -1.49
CA PRO A 69 2.22 8.78 -1.04
C PRO A 69 1.38 7.61 -0.53
N VAL A 70 1.66 6.42 -1.04
CA VAL A 70 1.01 5.16 -0.66
C VAL A 70 2.08 4.14 -0.25
N ALA A 71 2.03 3.69 0.99
CA ALA A 71 2.91 2.66 1.52
C ALA A 71 2.33 1.26 1.22
N ALA A 72 3.08 0.43 0.50
CA ALA A 72 2.70 -0.95 0.20
C ALA A 72 3.93 -1.83 -0.05
N LYS A 73 3.74 -3.16 -0.04
CA LYS A 73 4.81 -4.13 -0.37
C LYS A 73 5.23 -4.07 -1.85
N SER A 74 4.33 -3.65 -2.73
CA SER A 74 4.59 -3.57 -4.17
C SER A 74 3.76 -2.46 -4.81
N PHE A 75 4.20 -1.97 -5.97
CA PHE A 75 3.48 -0.96 -6.74
C PHE A 75 2.03 -1.37 -7.03
N ARG A 76 1.79 -2.61 -7.47
CA ARG A 76 0.43 -3.12 -7.73
C ARG A 76 -0.47 -3.04 -6.49
N ARG A 77 0.06 -3.34 -5.29
CA ARG A 77 -0.68 -3.20 -4.03
C ARG A 77 -0.95 -1.75 -3.68
N ALA A 78 0.03 -0.86 -3.88
CA ALA A 78 -0.14 0.57 -3.67
C ALA A 78 -1.23 1.13 -4.58
N ALA A 79 -1.15 0.83 -5.87
CA ALA A 79 -2.11 1.26 -6.89
C ALA A 79 -3.51 0.71 -6.61
N LEU A 80 -3.64 -0.56 -6.20
CA LEU A 80 -4.92 -1.15 -5.80
C LEU A 80 -5.49 -0.51 -4.52
N GLY A 81 -4.65 -0.20 -3.55
CA GLY A 81 -5.06 0.52 -2.33
C GLY A 81 -5.60 1.91 -2.64
N ALA A 82 -4.91 2.66 -3.49
CA ALA A 82 -5.38 3.94 -3.99
C ALA A 82 -6.70 3.79 -4.77
N TYR A 83 -6.80 2.81 -5.66
CA TYR A 83 -8.01 2.52 -6.43
C TYR A 83 -9.23 2.28 -5.53
N ARG A 84 -9.09 1.46 -4.49
CA ARG A 84 -10.16 1.19 -3.50
C ARG A 84 -10.55 2.41 -2.69
N HIS A 85 -9.57 3.23 -2.31
CA HIS A 85 -9.82 4.40 -1.47
C HIS A 85 -10.50 5.55 -2.21
N PHE A 86 -10.13 5.77 -3.48
CA PHE A 86 -10.70 6.82 -4.33
C PHE A 86 -11.76 6.28 -5.31
N CYS A 87 -12.45 5.20 -4.95
CA CYS A 87 -13.40 4.48 -5.82
C CYS A 87 -14.51 5.39 -6.39
N GLY A 88 -14.93 6.43 -5.64
CA GLY A 88 -15.91 7.42 -6.12
C GLY A 88 -15.41 8.29 -7.29
N THR A 89 -14.11 8.61 -7.32
CA THR A 89 -13.47 9.37 -8.39
C THR A 89 -13.26 8.50 -9.63
N PHE A 90 -12.93 7.23 -9.44
CA PHE A 90 -12.69 6.27 -10.53
C PHE A 90 -13.97 5.76 -11.22
N ARG A 91 -15.11 5.72 -10.51
CA ARG A 91 -16.37 5.18 -11.05
C ARG A 91 -16.96 6.01 -12.22
N ASN A 92 -16.61 7.29 -12.31
CA ASN A 92 -17.11 8.22 -13.33
C ASN A 92 -16.09 8.52 -14.44
N LEU A 93 -14.89 7.95 -14.38
CA LEU A 93 -13.88 8.10 -15.43
C LEU A 93 -14.02 6.92 -16.38
N GLU A 94 -14.39 7.20 -17.64
CA GLU A 94 -14.47 6.17 -18.68
C GLU A 94 -13.16 5.37 -18.71
N LEU A 95 -13.29 4.07 -18.43
CA LEU A 95 -12.29 3.22 -17.80
C LEU A 95 -11.04 2.91 -18.65
N THR A 96 -10.93 3.42 -19.88
CA THR A 96 -9.86 3.05 -20.82
C THR A 96 -8.74 4.06 -20.97
N THR A 97 -8.93 5.33 -20.56
CA THR A 97 -7.91 6.38 -20.78
C THR A 97 -7.03 6.64 -19.55
N TRP A 98 -7.39 6.09 -18.40
CA TRP A 98 -6.75 6.41 -17.13
C TRP A 98 -5.84 5.29 -16.64
N ALA A 99 -4.69 5.67 -16.08
CA ALA A 99 -3.68 4.79 -15.52
C ALA A 99 -3.07 5.39 -14.25
N VAL A 100 -2.69 4.54 -13.31
CA VAL A 100 -1.93 4.93 -12.12
C VAL A 100 -0.45 4.72 -12.42
N THR A 101 0.38 5.72 -12.08
CA THR A 101 1.84 5.66 -12.23
C THR A 101 2.53 6.21 -11.00
N ASP A 102 3.70 5.69 -10.68
CA ASP A 102 4.62 6.27 -9.69
C ASP A 102 5.80 7.04 -10.34
N GLY A 103 5.77 7.19 -11.67
CA GLY A 103 6.84 7.78 -12.49
C GLY A 103 7.78 6.76 -13.13
N GLU A 104 7.85 5.54 -12.61
CA GLU A 104 8.68 4.45 -13.17
C GLU A 104 7.80 3.35 -13.77
N THR A 105 6.79 2.94 -13.01
CA THR A 105 5.83 1.91 -13.36
C THR A 105 4.45 2.52 -13.58
N THR A 106 3.66 1.87 -14.43
CA THR A 106 2.32 2.32 -14.79
C THR A 106 1.40 1.12 -14.89
N ILE A 107 0.18 1.24 -14.37
CA ILE A 107 -0.87 0.22 -14.45
C ILE A 107 -2.19 0.88 -14.85
N SER A 108 -2.92 0.27 -15.80
CA SER A 108 -4.20 0.82 -16.24
C SER A 108 -5.29 0.62 -15.18
N ILE A 109 -6.31 1.48 -15.18
CA ILE A 109 -7.46 1.29 -14.29
C ILE A 109 -8.22 -0.01 -14.60
N THR A 110 -8.20 -0.47 -15.86
CA THR A 110 -8.76 -1.76 -16.27
C THR A 110 -8.05 -2.92 -15.56
N ASP A 111 -6.71 -2.95 -15.60
CA ASP A 111 -5.93 -4.01 -14.95
C ASP A 111 -6.13 -3.99 -13.43
N LEU A 112 -6.23 -2.80 -12.83
CA LEU A 112 -6.56 -2.65 -11.41
C LEU A 112 -7.95 -3.17 -11.06
N ARG A 113 -8.94 -2.98 -11.95
CA ARG A 113 -10.28 -3.52 -11.78
C ARG A 113 -10.27 -5.04 -11.81
N ASP A 114 -9.49 -5.63 -12.70
CA ASP A 114 -9.36 -7.09 -12.80
C ASP A 114 -8.63 -7.68 -11.59
N LEU A 115 -7.60 -6.98 -11.08
CA LEU A 115 -6.94 -7.31 -9.80
C LEU A 115 -7.91 -7.21 -8.62
N ASP A 116 -8.78 -6.20 -8.58
CA ASP A 116 -9.77 -6.03 -7.51
C ASP A 116 -10.86 -7.11 -7.55
N GLY A 117 -11.31 -7.47 -8.76
CA GLY A 117 -12.29 -8.54 -9.01
C GLY A 117 -11.74 -9.95 -8.77
N GLY A 118 -10.44 -10.10 -8.46
CA GLY A 118 -9.80 -11.39 -8.25
C GLY A 118 -9.50 -12.16 -9.53
N PHE A 119 -9.55 -11.51 -10.69
CA PHE A 119 -9.22 -12.10 -11.99
C PHE A 119 -7.71 -12.13 -12.27
N ALA A 120 -6.92 -11.35 -11.51
CA ALA A 120 -5.46 -11.31 -11.59
C ALA A 120 -4.83 -11.34 -10.18
N SER A 121 -3.64 -11.92 -10.05
CA SER A 121 -2.93 -11.95 -8.77
C SER A 121 -2.03 -10.73 -8.58
N VAL A 122 -2.04 -10.18 -7.36
CA VAL A 122 -1.16 -9.06 -6.98
C VAL A 122 0.26 -9.56 -6.65
N THR A 123 0.53 -10.87 -6.68
CA THR A 123 1.81 -11.49 -6.27
C THR A 123 2.68 -11.98 -7.43
N GLU A 124 2.27 -11.82 -8.69
CA GLU A 124 2.99 -12.43 -9.83
C GLU A 124 4.38 -11.85 -10.13
N ASP A 125 4.79 -10.75 -9.49
CA ASP A 125 6.12 -10.13 -9.69
C ASP A 125 7.14 -10.44 -8.54
N ASP A 126 6.84 -11.37 -7.63
CA ASP A 126 7.71 -11.71 -6.47
C ASP A 126 8.58 -12.98 -6.73
N SER A 127 8.91 -13.31 -7.99
CA SER A 127 9.73 -14.49 -8.36
C SER A 127 11.13 -14.13 -8.84
#